data_AF-A0A9J6FHB6-F1
#
_entry.id   AF-A0A9J6FHB6-F1
#
_cell.length_a   1.000
_cell.length_b   1.000
_cell.length_c   1.000
_cell.angle_alpha   90.00
_cell.angle_beta   90.00
_cell.angle_gamma   90.00
#
_symmetry.space_group_name_H-M   'P 1'
#
loop_
_entity.id
_entity.type
_entity.pdbx_description
1 polymer ?
#
loop_
_entity_poly.entity_id
_entity_poly.type
_entity_poly.pdbx_seq_one_letter_code
_entity_poly.pdbx_strand_id
1 'polypeptide(L)'
;MVPHLAESAEVFMDILGHYADTDKEVNLRLEFQALSMDYIGQAAFGIETCFQRELNDIFFTTARRVLPGVMTGTAHMIARGYT
;
A
#
# COMPACT_ATOMS: atom_id res chain seq x y z
N MET A 1 19.16 1.24 -3.92
CA MET A 1 17.80 1.54 -3.43
C MET A 1 16.86 0.50 -4.02
N VAL A 2 16.50 -0.46 -3.16
CA VAL A 2 15.42 -1.48 -3.15
C VAL A 2 14.83 -1.99 -4.49
N PRO A 3 15.39 -3.07 -5.08
CA PRO A 3 14.81 -3.76 -6.24
C PRO A 3 13.33 -4.11 -6.08
N HIS A 4 12.92 -4.57 -4.89
CA HIS A 4 11.52 -4.90 -4.59
C HIS A 4 10.56 -3.71 -4.61
N LEU A 5 11.05 -2.50 -4.31
CA LEU A 5 10.22 -1.31 -4.44
C LEU A 5 9.97 -1.00 -5.92
N ALA A 6 10.96 -1.23 -6.79
CA ALA A 6 10.79 -1.07 -8.22
C ALA A 6 9.80 -2.09 -8.78
N GLU A 7 9.92 -3.36 -8.40
CA GLU A 7 8.97 -4.43 -8.79
C GLU A 7 7.54 -4.12 -8.29
N SER A 8 7.38 -3.70 -7.03
CA SER A 8 6.07 -3.33 -6.48
C SER A 8 5.49 -2.10 -7.16
N ALA A 9 6.33 -1.13 -7.56
CA ALA A 9 5.91 0.06 -8.27
C ALA A 9 5.52 -0.22 -9.73
N GLU A 10 6.16 -1.18 -10.41
CA GLU A 10 5.74 -1.60 -11.75
C GLU A 10 4.32 -2.17 -11.74
N VAL A 11 4.01 -3.04 -10.76
CA VAL A 11 2.64 -3.56 -10.57
C VAL A 11 1.65 -2.44 -10.29
N PHE A 12 2.05 -1.44 -9.49
CA PHE A 12 1.20 -0.29 -9.19
C PHE A 12 0.88 0.53 -10.45
N MET A 13 1.88 0.76 -11.30
CA MET A 13 1.71 1.50 -12.56
C MET A 13 0.80 0.77 -13.55
N ASP A 14 0.85 -0.55 -13.60
CA ASP A 14 -0.06 -1.39 -14.39
C ASP A 14 -1.52 -1.18 -13.95
N ILE A 15 -1.78 -1.20 -12.63
CA ILE A 15 -3.10 -0.93 -12.05
C ILE A 15 -3.57 0.49 -12.35
N LEU A 16 -2.71 1.49 -12.19
CA LEU A 16 -3.04 2.88 -12.53
C LEU A 16 -3.33 3.05 -14.02
N GLY A 17 -2.63 2.32 -14.90
CA GLY A 17 -2.89 2.30 -16.33
C GLY A 17 -4.32 1.89 -16.64
N HIS A 18 -4.82 0.84 -15.99
CA HIS A 18 -6.22 0.41 -16.15
C HIS A 18 -7.23 1.47 -15.72
N TYR A 19 -6.94 2.25 -14.69
CA TYR A 19 -7.83 3.33 -14.25
C TYR A 19 -7.75 4.57 -15.14
N ALA A 20 -6.57 4.89 -15.67
CA ALA A 20 -6.36 6.03 -16.56
C ALA A 20 -7.25 5.95 -17.81
N ASP A 21 -7.52 4.74 -18.31
CA ASP A 21 -8.35 4.51 -19.49
C ASP A 21 -9.87 4.69 -19.22
N THR A 22 -10.29 4.89 -17.96
CA THR A 22 -11.73 4.88 -17.59
C THR A 22 -12.42 6.24 -17.59
N ASP A 23 -11.69 7.33 -17.83
CA ASP A 23 -12.14 8.76 -17.76
C ASP A 23 -12.97 9.07 -16.50
N LYS A 24 -12.67 8.37 -15.40
CA LYS A 24 -13.37 8.46 -14.13
C LYS A 24 -12.41 8.89 -13.04
N GLU A 25 -12.92 9.70 -12.12
CA GLU A 25 -12.25 9.91 -10.84
C GLU A 25 -12.31 8.61 -10.03
N VAL A 26 -11.14 8.09 -9.65
CA VAL A 26 -11.00 6.86 -8.88
C VAL A 26 -10.32 7.16 -7.55
N ASN A 27 -10.88 6.64 -6.46
CA ASN A 27 -10.27 6.74 -5.14
C ASN A 27 -9.14 5.70 -5.01
N LEU A 28 -7.89 6.15 -5.11
CA LEU A 28 -6.70 5.29 -5.08
C LEU A 28 -6.27 4.82 -3.68
N ARG A 29 -7.07 5.06 -2.63
CA ARG A 29 -6.67 4.75 -1.26
C ARG A 29 -6.38 3.26 -1.07
N LEU A 30 -7.17 2.40 -1.70
CA LEU A 30 -7.03 0.95 -1.54
C LEU A 30 -5.74 0.44 -2.20
N GLU A 31 -5.43 0.98 -3.36
CA GLU A 31 -4.28 0.70 -4.18
C GLU A 31 -3.00 1.15 -3.48
N PHE A 32 -2.98 2.36 -2.90
CA PHE A 32 -1.86 2.84 -2.10
C PHE A 32 -1.65 2.02 -0.82
N GLN A 33 -2.74 1.55 -0.19
CA GLN A 33 -2.64 0.65 0.96
C GLN A 33 -2.01 -0.69 0.55
N ALA A 34 -2.40 -1.23 -0.61
CA ALA A 34 -1.86 -2.48 -1.13
C ALA A 34 -0.38 -2.35 -1.50
N LEU A 35 0.01 -1.29 -2.22
CA LEU A 35 1.42 -0.99 -2.51
C LEU A 35 2.27 -0.87 -1.24
N SER A 36 1.74 -0.18 -0.21
CA SER A 36 2.45 -0.04 1.05
C SER A 36 2.65 -1.38 1.75
N MET A 37 1.67 -2.28 1.67
CA MET A 37 1.74 -3.62 2.25
C MET A 37 2.65 -4.56 1.47
N ASP A 38 2.73 -4.45 0.14
CA ASP A 38 3.69 -5.22 -0.67
C ASP A 38 5.12 -4.86 -0.25
N TYR A 39 5.42 -3.56 -0.15
CA TYR A 39 6.75 -3.11 0.26
C TYR A 39 7.07 -3.45 1.73
N ILE A 40 6.18 -3.10 2.67
CA ILE A 40 6.43 -3.31 4.11
C ILE A 40 6.38 -4.79 4.47
N GLY A 41 5.41 -5.54 3.94
CA GLY A 41 5.25 -6.97 4.17
C GLY A 41 6.51 -7.73 3.80
N GLN A 42 7.08 -7.42 2.63
CA GLN A 42 8.31 -8.03 2.18
C GLN A 42 9.53 -7.52 2.95
N ALA A 43 9.71 -6.19 3.07
CA ALA A 43 10.91 -5.61 3.66
C ALA A 43 11.04 -5.84 5.18
N ALA A 44 9.93 -5.83 5.93
CA ALA A 44 9.93 -5.96 7.38
C ALA A 44 9.66 -7.40 7.86
N PHE A 45 8.86 -8.17 7.12
CA PHE A 45 8.37 -9.48 7.57
C PHE A 45 8.69 -10.64 6.61
N GLY A 46 9.29 -10.38 5.44
CA GLY A 46 9.60 -11.41 4.45
C GLY A 46 8.36 -12.05 3.82
N ILE A 47 7.22 -11.34 3.81
CA ILE A 47 5.98 -11.84 3.19
C ILE A 47 6.06 -11.63 1.67
N GLU A 48 5.93 -12.71 0.91
CA GLU A 48 6.03 -12.72 -0.57
C GLU A 48 4.65 -12.73 -1.27
N THR A 49 3.65 -12.10 -0.67
CA THR A 49 2.30 -11.97 -1.24
C THR A 49 2.17 -10.66 -2.00
N CYS A 50 1.56 -10.68 -3.19
CA CYS A 50 1.23 -9.48 -3.96
C CYS A 50 -0.20 -9.00 -3.61
N PHE A 51 -0.33 -8.22 -2.55
CA PHE A 51 -1.59 -7.66 -2.08
C PHE A 51 -2.23 -6.71 -3.09
N GLN A 52 -1.44 -6.06 -3.95
CA GLN A 52 -1.95 -5.23 -5.05
C GLN A 52 -2.86 -6.00 -6.02
N ARG A 53 -2.62 -7.31 -6.22
CA ARG A 53 -3.45 -8.18 -7.06
C ARG A 53 -4.44 -9.02 -6.25
N GLU A 54 -4.23 -9.16 -4.95
CA GLU A 54 -5.05 -9.97 -4.04
C GLU A 54 -5.60 -9.14 -2.86
N LEU A 55 -6.45 -8.15 -3.17
CA LEU A 55 -7.03 -7.23 -2.19
C LEU A 55 -7.94 -7.89 -1.14
N ASN A 56 -8.30 -9.17 -1.34
CA ASN A 56 -9.10 -9.96 -0.41
C ASN A 56 -8.26 -10.87 0.50
N ASP A 57 -6.93 -10.77 0.42
CA ASP A 57 -6.04 -11.54 1.30
C ASP A 57 -6.38 -11.29 2.79
N ILE A 58 -6.34 -12.36 3.59
CA ILE A 58 -6.76 -12.35 4.99
C ILE A 58 -5.85 -11.44 5.82
N PHE A 59 -4.55 -11.43 5.53
CA PHE A 59 -3.59 -10.57 6.21
C PHE A 59 -3.83 -9.10 5.84
N PHE A 60 -4.01 -8.81 4.56
CA PHE A 60 -4.29 -7.45 4.09
C PHE A 60 -5.60 -6.88 4.65
N THR A 61 -6.68 -7.65 4.59
CA THR A 61 -7.99 -7.24 5.12
C THR A 61 -7.98 -7.08 6.63
N THR A 62 -7.23 -7.92 7.35
CA THR A 62 -7.03 -7.77 8.80
C THR A 62 -6.21 -6.53 9.13
N ALA A 63 -5.10 -6.30 8.43
CA ALA A 63 -4.26 -5.11 8.59
C ALA A 63 -5.10 -3.83 8.41
N ARG A 64 -5.91 -3.75 7.36
CA ARG A 64 -6.80 -2.61 7.10
C ARG A 64 -7.85 -2.36 8.19
N ARG A 65 -8.26 -3.39 8.93
CA ARG A 65 -9.21 -3.25 10.06
C ARG A 65 -8.55 -2.75 11.33
N VAL A 66 -7.28 -3.10 11.57
CA VAL A 66 -6.55 -2.71 12.79
C VAL A 66 -5.78 -1.39 12.65
N LEU A 67 -5.34 -1.06 11.44
CA LEU A 67 -4.61 0.18 11.13
C LEU A 67 -5.37 1.51 11.30
N PRO A 68 -6.71 1.60 11.37
CA PRO A 68 -7.39 2.85 11.73
C PRO A 68 -7.03 3.36 13.13
N GLY A 69 -6.54 2.48 14.02
CA GLY A 69 -5.99 2.86 15.33
C GLY A 69 -4.52 3.31 15.29
N VAL A 70 -3.85 3.20 14.15
CA VAL A 70 -2.46 3.62 13.95
C VAL A 70 -2.47 5.01 13.35
N MET A 71 -1.95 5.97 14.10
CA MET A 71 -1.83 7.36 13.66
C MET A 71 -1.04 7.43 12.36
N THR A 72 -1.66 7.92 11.28
CA THR A 72 -1.07 8.06 9.93
C THR A 72 -1.25 9.50 9.43
N GLY A 73 -0.48 9.92 8.42
CA GLY A 73 -0.57 11.26 7.83
C GLY A 73 0.19 12.36 8.58
N THR A 74 -0.19 13.62 8.37
CA THR A 74 0.49 14.80 8.96
C THR A 74 0.57 14.74 10.47
N ALA A 75 -0.46 14.24 11.13
CA ALA A 75 -0.48 14.07 12.58
C ALA A 75 0.63 13.12 13.06
N HIS A 76 0.88 12.00 12.35
CA HIS A 76 1.99 11.09 12.64
C HIS A 76 3.36 11.77 12.48
N MET A 77 3.52 12.56 11.41
CA MET A 77 4.75 13.31 11.14
C MET A 77 5.02 14.38 12.20
N ILE A 78 3.98 15.08 12.67
CA ILE A 78 4.09 16.07 13.75
C ILE A 78 4.51 15.37 15.05
N ALA A 79 3.86 14.26 15.41
CA ALA A 79 4.21 13.50 16.62
C ALA A 79 5.67 12.99 16.61
N ARG A 80 6.18 12.58 15.44
CA ARG A 80 7.59 12.16 15.26
C ARG A 80 8.60 13.31 15.34
N GLY A 81 8.18 14.55 15.09
CA GLY A 81 9.03 15.74 15.19
C GLY A 81 9.25 16.24 16.63
N TYR A 82 8.52 15.69 17.61
CA TYR A 82 8.64 16.01 19.03
C TYR A 82 9.36 14.92 19.87
N THR A 83 9.89 13.90 19.22
CA THR A 83 10.75 12.84 19.81
C THR A 83 12.14 12.91 19.22
#